data_AF-A0A1V3XU81-F1
#
_entry.id   AF-A0A1V3XU81-F1
#
_cell.length_a   1.000
_cell.length_b   1.000
_cell.length_c   1.000
_cell.angle_alpha   90.00
_cell.angle_beta   90.00
_cell.angle_gamma   90.00
#
_symmetry.space_group_name_H-M   'P 1'
#
loop_
_entity.id
_entity.type
_entity.pdbx_description
1 polymer ?
#
loop_
_entity_poly.entity_id
_entity_poly.type
_entity_poly.pdbx_seq_one_letter_code
_entity_poly.pdbx_strand_id
1 'polypeptide(L)'
;MLVDVGLLDRVPYSRDPERHEYRLTEAGRELFAAIVVLMRWGDEHLPHPDGPPIMLRHHTCGELVDPRLVCMHCGEEITARNVTPEAGPGFRDRLSASR
;
A
#
# COMPACT_ATOMS: atom_id res chain seq x y z
N MET A 1 16.30 8.15 -2.20
CA MET A 1 15.29 7.07 -2.38
C MET A 1 14.21 7.22 -1.31
N LEU A 2 12.95 6.89 -1.62
CA LEU A 2 11.68 7.44 -1.05
C LEU A 2 11.46 8.94 -1.30
N VAL A 3 12.40 9.81 -0.95
CA VAL A 3 12.33 11.24 -1.33
C VAL A 3 12.42 11.40 -2.85
N ASP A 4 13.43 10.79 -3.47
CA ASP A 4 13.68 10.89 -4.91
C ASP A 4 12.54 10.34 -5.78
N VAL A 5 11.75 9.40 -5.25
CA VAL A 5 10.57 8.82 -5.92
C VAL A 5 9.26 9.52 -5.53
N GLY A 6 9.35 10.63 -4.78
CA GLY A 6 8.20 11.48 -4.46
C GLY A 6 7.26 10.93 -3.38
N LEU A 7 7.70 9.98 -2.55
CA LEU A 7 6.90 9.44 -1.44
C LEU A 7 7.09 10.22 -0.14
N LEU A 8 8.23 10.88 0.02
CA LEU A 8 8.57 11.67 1.20
C LEU A 8 9.09 13.05 0.82
N ASP A 9 8.66 14.07 1.56
CA ASP A 9 9.28 15.39 1.57
C ASP A 9 10.30 15.47 2.70
N ARG A 10 11.50 15.97 2.39
CA ARG A 10 12.53 16.29 3.39
C ARG A 10 12.37 17.73 3.84
N VAL A 11 11.91 17.94 5.07
CA VAL A 11 11.59 19.27 5.62
C VAL A 11 12.58 19.64 6.72
N PRO A 12 13.29 20.79 6.63
CA PRO A 12 14.14 21.26 7.72
C PRO A 12 13.27 21.75 8.89
N TYR A 13 13.55 21.26 10.10
CA TYR A 13 12.80 21.65 11.32
C TYR A 13 13.67 22.22 12.45
N SER A 14 14.99 22.08 12.36
CA SER A 14 15.95 22.73 13.26
C SER A 14 17.13 23.23 12.44
N ARG A 15 17.68 24.39 12.83
CA ARG A 15 18.85 25.00 12.19
C ARG A 15 20.13 24.91 13.01
N ASP A 16 20.04 24.55 14.30
CA ASP A 16 21.22 24.35 15.16
C ASP A 16 20.94 23.32 16.27
N PRO A 17 21.36 22.05 16.11
CA PRO A 17 21.95 21.47 14.90
C PRO A 17 20.93 21.40 13.75
N GLU A 18 21.41 21.37 12.50
CA GLU A 18 20.55 21.18 11.34
C GLU A 18 19.87 19.80 11.41
N ARG A 19 18.54 19.78 11.46
CA ARG A 19 17.75 18.54 11.46
C ARG A 19 16.62 18.61 10.46
N HIS A 20 16.33 17.44 9.91
CA HIS A 20 15.29 17.24 8.92
C HIS A 20 14.32 16.18 9.39
N GLU A 21 13.05 16.39 9.09
CA GLU A 21 11.99 15.41 9.24
C GLU A 21 11.52 14.98 7.86
N TYR A 22 10.95 13.78 7.79
CA TYR A 22 10.44 13.20 6.55
C TYR A 22 8.93 13.10 6.66
N ARG A 23 8.23 13.84 5.80
CA ARG A 23 6.77 13.88 5.78
C ARG A 23 6.28 13.11 4.57
N LEU A 24 5.20 12.33 4.75
CA LEU A 24 4.55 11.68 3.62
C LEU A 24 4.00 12.74 2.65
N THR A 25 4.29 12.56 1.37
CA THR A 25 3.57 13.22 0.29
C THR A 25 2.19 12.58 0.14
N GLU A 26 1.35 13.09 -0.76
CA GLU A 26 0.07 12.44 -1.05
C GLU A 26 0.26 11.03 -1.61
N ALA A 27 1.16 10.87 -2.58
CA ALA A 27 1.55 9.54 -3.10
C ALA A 27 2.09 8.62 -1.98
N GLY A 28 2.81 9.17 -1.01
CA GLY A 28 3.25 8.44 0.18
C GLY A 28 2.09 7.97 1.06
N ARG A 29 1.05 8.79 1.25
CA ARG A 29 -0.15 8.41 2.02
C ARG A 29 -0.97 7.33 1.32
N GLU A 30 -1.06 7.37 -0.01
CA GLU A 30 -1.79 6.37 -0.79
C GLU A 30 -1.20 4.94 -0.63
N LEU A 31 0.07 4.81 -0.25
CA LEU A 31 0.67 3.50 0.08
C LEU A 31 0.08 2.84 1.33
N PHE A 32 -0.65 3.57 2.17
CA PHE A 32 -1.31 3.01 3.35
C PHE A 32 -2.14 1.77 3.02
N ALA A 33 -2.90 1.79 1.93
CA ALA A 33 -3.73 0.65 1.53
C ALA A 33 -2.89 -0.61 1.24
N ALA A 34 -1.76 -0.47 0.55
CA ALA A 34 -0.85 -1.59 0.27
C ALA A 34 -0.23 -2.16 1.56
N ILE A 35 0.16 -1.28 2.49
CA ILE A 35 0.72 -1.68 3.79
C ILE A 35 -0.32 -2.46 4.60
N VAL A 36 -1.57 -1.99 4.67
CA VAL A 36 -2.64 -2.66 5.42
C VAL A 36 -2.97 -4.05 4.85
N VAL A 37 -3.01 -4.20 3.53
CA VAL A 37 -3.20 -5.51 2.89
C VAL A 37 -2.03 -6.45 3.19
N LEU A 38 -0.80 -5.92 3.22
CA LEU A 38 0.38 -6.71 3.59
C LEU A 38 0.38 -7.10 5.08
N MET A 39 -0.10 -6.23 5.97
CA MET A 39 -0.28 -6.55 7.39
C MET A 39 -1.18 -7.77 7.58
N ARG A 40 -2.35 -7.79 6.91
CA ARG A 40 -3.27 -8.94 6.96
C ARG A 40 -2.59 -10.23 6.50
N TRP A 41 -1.82 -10.19 5.42
CA TRP A 41 -1.06 -11.36 4.97
C TRP A 41 -0.11 -11.84 6.07
N GLY A 42 0.58 -10.92 6.74
CA GLY A 42 1.47 -11.22 7.87
C GLY A 42 0.75 -11.83 9.06
N ASP A 43 -0.41 -11.30 9.44
CA ASP A 43 -1.21 -11.85 10.53
C ASP A 43 -1.67 -13.29 10.23
N GLU A 44 -2.01 -13.59 8.98
CA GLU A 44 -2.44 -14.94 8.54
C GLU A 44 -1.29 -15.94 8.42
N HIS A 45 -0.12 -15.51 7.93
CA HIS A 45 0.96 -16.43 7.53
C HIS A 45 2.17 -16.41 8.48
N LEU A 46 2.29 -15.38 9.31
CA LEU A 46 3.34 -15.21 10.32
C LEU A 46 2.70 -14.85 11.69
N PRO A 47 1.77 -15.67 12.20
CA PRO A 47 1.02 -15.33 13.40
C PRO A 47 1.93 -15.26 14.62
N HIS A 48 1.81 -14.18 15.39
CA HIS A 48 2.44 -14.07 16.70
C HIS A 48 1.62 -14.85 17.75
N PRO A 49 2.25 -15.51 18.75
CA PRO A 49 1.54 -16.31 19.76
C PRO A 49 0.44 -15.56 20.51
N ASP A 50 0.64 -14.26 20.73
CA ASP A 50 -0.30 -13.38 21.43
C ASP A 50 -1.32 -12.69 20.51
N GLY A 51 -1.35 -13.04 19.21
CA GLY A 51 -2.21 -12.45 18.20
C GLY A 51 -1.60 -11.25 17.45
N PRO A 52 -2.37 -10.60 16.56
CA PRO A 52 -1.87 -9.52 15.71
C PRO A 52 -1.31 -8.35 16.54
N PRO A 53 -0.12 -7.82 16.22
CA PRO A 53 0.50 -6.75 16.99
C PRO A 53 -0.21 -5.39 16.80
N ILE A 54 -0.96 -5.23 15.70
CA ILE A 54 -1.69 -4.00 15.37
C ILE A 54 -3.09 -4.37 14.92
N MET A 55 -4.10 -3.80 15.58
CA MET A 55 -5.50 -3.89 15.17
C MET A 55 -5.99 -2.51 14.74
N LEU A 56 -6.48 -2.41 13.51
CA LEU A 56 -7.05 -1.16 12.98
C LEU A 56 -8.54 -1.10 13.30
N ARG A 57 -9.00 0.04 13.82
CA ARG A 57 -10.42 0.31 14.03
C ARG A 57 -10.88 1.34 13.02
N HIS A 58 -11.94 1.03 12.27
CA HIS A 58 -12.51 1.96 11.32
C HIS A 58 -13.28 3.05 12.08
N HIS A 59 -12.90 4.32 11.87
CA HIS A 59 -13.52 5.43 12.59
C HIS A 59 -15.02 5.56 12.32
N THR A 60 -15.47 5.29 11.09
CA THR A 60 -16.87 5.53 10.69
C THR A 60 -17.83 4.48 11.26
N CYS A 61 -17.47 3.19 11.27
CA CYS A 61 -18.34 2.13 11.80
C CYS A 61 -17.96 1.64 13.20
N GLY A 62 -16.78 1.99 13.70
CA GLY A 62 -16.29 1.55 15.01
C GLY A 62 -15.78 0.11 15.05
N GLU A 63 -15.90 -0.66 13.97
CA GLU A 63 -15.47 -2.05 13.92
C GLU A 63 -13.98 -2.22 13.65
N LEU A 64 -13.45 -3.39 14.00
CA LEU A 64 -12.09 -3.78 13.59
C LEU A 64 -12.07 -4.00 12.07
N VAL A 65 -11.05 -3.48 11.41
CA VAL A 65 -10.91 -3.56 9.96
C VAL A 65 -10.56 -4.99 9.57
N ASP A 66 -11.35 -5.57 8.66
CA ASP A 66 -10.97 -6.73 7.88
C ASP A 66 -10.63 -6.28 6.46
N PRO A 67 -9.35 -6.02 6.13
CA PRO A 67 -8.99 -5.35 4.89
C PRO A 67 -9.17 -6.31 3.70
N ARG A 68 -9.94 -5.84 2.72
CA ARG A 68 -10.24 -6.54 1.46
C ARG A 68 -10.07 -5.58 0.29
N LEU A 69 -9.53 -6.09 -0.82
CA LEU A 69 -9.57 -5.38 -2.09
C LEU A 69 -10.94 -5.64 -2.70
N VAL A 70 -11.68 -4.58 -3.03
CA VAL A 70 -13.03 -4.70 -3.62
C VAL A 70 -13.07 -3.95 -4.94
N CYS A 71 -13.77 -4.52 -5.92
CA CYS A 71 -14.02 -3.85 -7.19
C CYS A 71 -15.01 -2.71 -6.97
N MET A 72 -14.62 -1.47 -7.29
CA MET A 72 -15.51 -0.32 -7.14
C MET A 72 -16.77 -0.41 -8.02
N HIS A 73 -16.73 -1.17 -9.12
CA HIS A 73 -17.84 -1.24 -10.07
C HIS A 73 -18.96 -2.18 -9.62
N CYS A 74 -18.63 -3.36 -9.08
CA CYS A 74 -19.61 -4.37 -8.66
C CYS A 74 -19.66 -4.61 -7.15
N GLY A 75 -18.66 -4.14 -6.39
CA GLY A 75 -18.55 -4.36 -4.94
C GLY A 75 -17.99 -5.73 -4.54
N GLU A 76 -17.73 -6.64 -5.48
CA GLU A 76 -17.15 -7.95 -5.18
C GLU A 76 -15.68 -7.87 -4.77
N GLU A 77 -15.24 -8.81 -3.92
CA GLU A 77 -13.84 -8.95 -3.53
C GLU A 77 -12.97 -9.29 -4.76
N ILE A 78 -11.86 -8.58 -4.92
CA ILE A 78 -10.81 -8.89 -5.88
C ILE A 78 -9.85 -9.90 -5.27
N THR A 79 -9.68 -11.03 -5.95
CA THR A 79 -8.75 -12.10 -5.59
C THR A 79 -7.88 -12.45 -6.80
N ALA A 80 -6.78 -13.18 -6.58
CA ALA A 80 -5.95 -13.66 -7.68
C ALA A 80 -6.69 -14.62 -8.65
N ARG A 81 -7.88 -15.13 -8.29
CA ARG A 81 -8.62 -16.13 -9.05
C ARG A 81 -9.78 -15.56 -9.89
N ASN A 82 -10.21 -14.33 -9.61
CA ASN A 82 -11.34 -13.70 -10.29
C ASN A 82 -10.94 -12.42 -11.05
N VAL A 83 -9.66 -12.27 -11.37
CA VAL A 83 -9.14 -11.23 -12.25
C VAL A 83 -8.25 -11.83 -13.33
N THR A 84 -8.29 -11.23 -14.52
CA THR A 84 -7.38 -11.55 -15.62
C THR A 84 -6.53 -10.33 -15.92
N PRO A 85 -5.19 -10.43 -15.91
CA PRO A 85 -4.33 -9.32 -16.31
C PRO A 85 -4.52 -9.02 -17.80
N GLU A 86 -4.73 -7.74 -18.15
CA GLU A 86 -4.79 -7.28 -19.53
C GLU A 86 -3.66 -6.29 -19.82
N ALA A 87 -3.14 -6.32 -21.05
CA ALA A 87 -2.09 -5.39 -21.48
C ALA A 87 -2.66 -3.96 -21.58
N GLY A 88 -2.22 -3.09 -20.68
CA GLY A 88 -2.57 -1.67 -20.73
C GLY A 88 -1.79 -0.90 -21.81
N PRO A 89 -2.13 0.38 -22.06
CA PRO A 89 -1.48 1.22 -23.08
C PRO A 89 0.05 1.37 -22.95
N GLY A 90 0.59 1.18 -21.74
CA GLY A 90 2.02 1.21 -21.47
C GLY A 90 2.74 -0.14 -21.59
N PHE A 91 2.02 -1.23 -21.87
CA PHE A 91 2.62 -2.56 -21.98
C PHE A 91 3.44 -2.65 -23.28
N ARG A 92 4.76 -2.55 -23.14
CA ARG A 92 5.70 -2.77 -24.24
C ARG A 92 5.92 -4.27 -24.41
N ASP A 93 5.37 -4.82 -25.48
CA ASP A 93 5.61 -6.21 -25.86
C ASP A 93 7.08 -6.41 -26.28
N ARG A 94 7.93 -6.81 -25.33
CA ARG A 94 9.35 -7.10 -25.57
C ARG A 94 9.57 -8.38 -26.39
N LEU A 95 8.51 -9.12 -26.75
CA LEU A 95 8.61 -10.43 -27.42
C LEU A 95 8.45 -10.36 -28.95
N SER A 96 8.16 -9.20 -29.53
CA SER A 96 8.03 -9.04 -30.99
C SER A 96 9.32 -8.66 -31.72
N ALA A 97 10.44 -8.44 -31.02
CA ALA A 97 11.71 -7.98 -31.60
C ALA A 97 12.75 -9.09 -31.87
N SER A 98 12.39 -10.38 -31.79
CA SER A 98 13.22 -11.48 -32.27
C SER A 98 12.51 -12.27 -33.38
N ARG A 99 12.42 -11.68 -34.58
CA ARG A 99 12.30 -12.41 -35.84
C ARG A 99 13.16 -11.74 -36.90
#